data_AF-A0A146K2L5-F1
#
_entry.id   AF-A0A146K2L5-F1
#
_cell.length_a   1.000
_cell.length_b   1.000
_cell.length_c   1.000
_cell.angle_alpha   90.00
_cell.angle_beta   90.00
_cell.angle_gamma   90.00
#
_symmetry.space_group_name_H-M   'P 1'
#
loop_
_entity.id
_entity.type
_entity.pdbx_description
1 polymer ?
#
loop_
_entity_poly.entity_id
_entity_poly.type
_entity_poly.pdbx_seq_one_letter_code
_entity_poly.pdbx_strand_id
1 'polypeptide(L)'
;MWSFSKVVLKINCKNLSKQLVADINDVEQDIVEINAPNLLSFESLKHQKYTFVKKLECPNVSNLGYQEFKSVKRLTLNQIQRVQQNQFKNFYLLTYVELNNTITLYNCFDQCISLQTVIIPKVQDICLSFSGCIDLKYVDAASLINLDDSFQDAMEQFQIYAPKLQTLQLKKLLQQQFELNSKVHIFQEQPKFKAVQIPQPISEPEIINVDDQIRSNIQTCNNKNHQLQTLKTQTKNVSSRVSAIQENLAKLKILINVDFGYE
;
A
#
# COMPACT_ATOMS: atom_id res chain seq x y z
N MET A 1 -18.23 26.88 -4.26
CA MET A 1 -18.05 25.61 -5.00
C MET A 1 -16.81 24.96 -4.42
N TRP A 2 -16.96 23.95 -3.56
CA TRP A 2 -15.83 23.30 -2.89
C TRP A 2 -15.17 22.35 -3.89
N SER A 3 -13.99 22.69 -4.38
CA SER A 3 -13.20 21.82 -5.25
C SER A 3 -12.40 20.89 -4.34
N PHE A 4 -12.81 19.63 -4.21
CA PHE A 4 -11.98 18.61 -3.59
C PHE A 4 -10.82 18.30 -4.55
N SER A 5 -9.64 18.85 -4.30
CA SER A 5 -8.42 18.53 -5.03
C SER A 5 -8.09 17.05 -4.82
N LYS A 6 -8.18 16.26 -5.89
CA LYS A 6 -7.88 14.83 -5.89
C LYS A 6 -6.36 14.64 -5.86
N VAL A 7 -5.87 13.86 -4.90
CA VAL A 7 -4.44 13.59 -4.77
C VAL A 7 -4.08 12.13 -5.09
N VAL A 8 -3.00 11.95 -5.85
CA VAL A 8 -2.29 10.68 -6.03
C VAL A 8 -1.08 10.66 -5.08
N LEU A 9 -1.04 9.69 -4.18
CA LEU A 9 0.10 9.44 -3.30
C LEU A 9 1.08 8.47 -3.98
N LYS A 10 2.30 8.94 -4.29
CA LYS A 10 3.39 8.10 -4.82
C LYS A 10 4.41 7.76 -3.75
N ILE A 11 4.63 6.46 -3.48
CA ILE A 11 5.57 5.96 -2.47
C ILE A 11 6.61 5.04 -3.14
N ASN A 12 7.85 5.50 -3.36
CA ASN A 12 8.88 4.63 -3.96
C ASN A 12 9.89 4.07 -2.94
N CYS A 13 9.70 4.33 -1.65
CA CYS A 13 10.49 3.67 -0.62
C CYS A 13 9.94 2.26 -0.28
N LYS A 14 10.82 1.37 0.19
CA LYS A 14 10.45 -0.01 0.58
C LYS A 14 9.73 -0.08 1.92
N ASN A 15 10.13 0.78 2.85
CA ASN A 15 9.62 0.85 4.21
C ASN A 15 9.32 2.31 4.56
N LEU A 16 8.26 2.54 5.33
CA LEU A 16 7.87 3.88 5.80
C LEU A 16 8.41 4.10 7.22
N SER A 17 9.02 5.27 7.45
CA SER A 17 9.42 5.69 8.79
C SER A 17 8.21 6.27 9.54
N LYS A 18 8.25 6.31 10.88
CA LYS A 18 7.18 6.92 11.69
C LYS A 18 6.91 8.37 11.31
N GLN A 19 7.97 9.15 11.05
CA GLN A 19 7.86 10.54 10.63
C GLN A 19 7.15 10.64 9.29
N LEU A 20 7.52 9.81 8.32
CA LEU A 20 6.92 9.84 7.00
C LEU A 20 5.43 9.49 7.02
N VAL A 21 5.06 8.53 7.87
CA VAL A 21 3.64 8.20 8.10
C VAL A 21 2.90 9.39 8.68
N ALA A 22 3.49 10.12 9.64
CA ALA A 22 2.90 11.34 10.18
C ALA A 22 2.72 12.40 9.09
N ASP A 23 3.76 12.64 8.27
CA ASP A 23 3.70 13.61 7.18
C ASP A 23 2.60 13.28 6.16
N ILE A 24 2.43 12.00 5.79
CA ILE A 24 1.35 11.55 4.91
C ILE A 24 -0.02 11.74 5.59
N ASN A 25 -0.10 11.48 6.90
CA ASN A 25 -1.33 11.63 7.66
C ASN A 25 -1.72 13.10 7.89
N ASP A 26 -0.77 14.03 7.81
CA ASP A 26 -1.02 15.48 7.93
C ASP A 26 -1.46 16.13 6.62
N VAL A 27 -1.40 15.42 5.48
CA VAL A 27 -1.94 15.91 4.19
C VAL A 27 -3.45 16.17 4.30
N GLU A 28 -3.87 17.42 4.10
CA GLU A 28 -5.27 17.84 4.24
C GLU A 28 -6.18 17.31 3.12
N GLN A 29 -5.62 17.04 1.94
CA GLN A 29 -6.37 16.56 0.77
C GLN A 29 -6.75 15.07 0.87
N ASP A 30 -7.87 14.72 0.24
CA ASP A 30 -8.30 13.34 0.09
C ASP A 30 -7.41 12.58 -0.91
N ILE A 31 -6.79 11.51 -0.43
CA ILE A 31 -5.98 10.61 -1.25
C ILE A 31 -6.92 9.69 -2.02
N VAL A 32 -6.96 9.83 -3.34
CA VAL A 32 -7.84 9.02 -4.21
C VAL A 32 -7.13 7.83 -4.83
N GLU A 33 -5.80 7.88 -4.92
CA GLU A 33 -4.97 6.84 -5.51
C GLU A 33 -3.66 6.71 -4.73
N ILE A 34 -3.23 5.47 -4.50
CA ILE A 34 -1.91 5.16 -3.99
C ILE A 34 -1.16 4.35 -5.05
N ASN A 35 -0.02 4.86 -5.47
CA ASN A 35 0.93 4.17 -6.32
C ASN A 35 2.23 3.94 -5.54
N ALA A 36 2.46 2.71 -5.10
CA ALA A 36 3.55 2.36 -4.22
C ALA A 36 4.36 1.20 -4.82
N PRO A 37 5.15 1.44 -5.89
CA PRO A 37 5.76 0.36 -6.66
C PRO A 37 6.80 -0.42 -5.88
N ASN A 38 7.43 0.17 -4.86
CA ASN A 38 8.51 -0.46 -4.11
C ASN A 38 8.14 -0.82 -2.66
N LEU A 39 6.98 -0.37 -2.19
CA LEU A 39 6.55 -0.57 -0.81
C LEU A 39 6.36 -2.07 -0.53
N LEU A 40 6.84 -2.54 0.62
CA LEU A 40 6.77 -3.96 0.99
C LEU A 40 5.59 -4.26 1.93
N SER A 41 5.16 -3.28 2.74
CA SER A 41 4.11 -3.45 3.74
C SER A 41 3.28 -2.19 3.93
N PHE A 42 1.97 -2.36 4.13
CA PHE A 42 1.04 -1.29 4.52
C PHE A 42 0.77 -1.25 6.03
N GLU A 43 1.38 -2.11 6.84
CA GLU A 43 1.07 -2.24 8.26
C GLU A 43 1.16 -0.90 9.04
N SER A 44 2.03 0.00 8.61
CA SER A 44 2.20 1.33 9.21
C SER A 44 1.14 2.37 8.78
N LEU A 45 0.37 2.10 7.72
CA LEU A 45 -0.59 3.03 7.13
C LEU A 45 -2.03 2.78 7.63
N LYS A 46 -2.25 2.87 8.94
CA LYS A 46 -3.57 2.67 9.57
C LYS A 46 -4.25 4.01 9.84
N HIS A 47 -4.92 4.59 8.85
CA HIS A 47 -5.60 5.89 8.99
C HIS A 47 -6.93 5.96 8.21
N GLN A 48 -7.94 6.62 8.78
CA GLN A 48 -9.28 6.72 8.19
C GLN A 48 -9.30 7.43 6.83
N LYS A 49 -8.32 8.30 6.56
CA LYS A 49 -8.20 8.98 5.25
C LYS A 49 -8.08 8.02 4.07
N TYR A 50 -7.58 6.81 4.30
CA TYR A 50 -7.46 5.80 3.26
C TYR A 50 -8.81 5.16 2.87
N THR A 51 -9.89 5.45 3.59
CA THR A 51 -11.24 4.96 3.28
C THR A 51 -11.78 5.45 1.94
N PHE A 52 -11.27 6.60 1.44
CA PHE A 52 -11.68 7.19 0.16
C PHE A 52 -10.81 6.77 -1.03
N VAL A 53 -9.73 6.01 -0.79
CA VAL A 53 -8.83 5.56 -1.84
C VAL A 53 -9.59 4.67 -2.81
N LYS A 54 -9.54 5.02 -4.10
CA LYS A 54 -10.25 4.33 -5.19
C LYS A 54 -9.34 3.40 -5.97
N LYS A 55 -8.03 3.62 -5.94
CA LYS A 55 -7.06 2.86 -6.73
C LYS A 55 -5.80 2.58 -5.92
N LEU A 56 -5.39 1.31 -5.91
CA LEU A 56 -4.18 0.81 -5.26
C LEU A 56 -3.31 0.08 -6.29
N GLU A 57 -2.17 0.67 -6.64
CA GLU A 57 -1.13 0.05 -7.47
C GLU A 57 0.11 -0.21 -6.61
N CYS A 58 0.19 -1.39 -6.01
CA CYS A 58 1.20 -1.73 -5.00
C CYS A 58 1.84 -3.08 -5.33
N PRO A 59 2.53 -3.19 -6.48
CA PRO A 59 2.96 -4.47 -7.04
C PRO A 59 3.88 -5.27 -6.11
N ASN A 60 4.69 -4.62 -5.26
CA ASN A 60 5.68 -5.29 -4.42
C ASN A 60 5.26 -5.53 -2.97
N VAL A 61 4.02 -5.18 -2.61
CA VAL A 61 3.53 -5.39 -1.25
C VAL A 61 3.28 -6.86 -0.99
N SER A 62 3.85 -7.37 0.10
CA SER A 62 3.66 -8.74 0.58
C SER A 62 2.76 -8.82 1.81
N ASN A 63 2.53 -7.71 2.51
CA ASN A 63 1.68 -7.65 3.69
C ASN A 63 0.84 -6.36 3.69
N LEU A 64 -0.48 -6.50 3.65
CA LEU A 64 -1.38 -5.36 3.74
C LEU A 64 -1.70 -4.97 5.19
N GLY A 65 -1.65 -5.91 6.12
CA GLY A 65 -2.24 -5.74 7.45
C GLY A 65 -3.76 -5.53 7.38
N TYR A 66 -4.35 -5.06 8.47
CA TYR A 66 -5.76 -4.68 8.51
C TYR A 66 -5.92 -3.24 8.00
N GLN A 67 -6.58 -3.07 6.86
CA GLN A 67 -6.72 -1.78 6.18
C GLN A 67 -8.18 -1.45 5.92
N GLU A 68 -8.55 -0.19 6.08
CA GLU A 68 -9.92 0.30 5.89
C GLU A 68 -10.15 0.82 4.46
N PHE A 69 -9.66 0.12 3.44
CA PHE A 69 -9.75 0.52 2.03
C PHE A 69 -11.16 0.35 1.41
N LYS A 70 -12.19 0.91 2.06
CA LYS A 70 -13.60 0.67 1.74
C LYS A 70 -14.05 1.17 0.37
N SER A 71 -13.35 2.16 -0.21
CA SER A 71 -13.70 2.74 -1.52
C SER A 71 -12.88 2.23 -2.70
N VAL A 72 -11.99 1.24 -2.49
CA VAL A 72 -11.11 0.77 -3.55
C VAL A 72 -11.92 0.11 -4.65
N LYS A 73 -11.72 0.60 -5.87
CA LYS A 73 -12.30 0.08 -7.10
C LYS A 73 -11.32 -0.79 -7.87
N ARG A 74 -10.03 -0.47 -7.81
CA ARG A 74 -8.97 -1.19 -8.53
C ARG A 74 -7.82 -1.55 -7.62
N LEU A 75 -7.47 -2.84 -7.60
CA LEU A 75 -6.43 -3.42 -6.76
C LEU A 75 -5.44 -4.24 -7.60
N THR A 76 -4.17 -3.85 -7.59
CA THR A 76 -3.07 -4.60 -8.24
C THR A 76 -1.97 -4.88 -7.22
N LEU A 77 -1.74 -6.17 -6.92
CA LEU A 77 -0.76 -6.68 -5.95
C LEU A 77 0.03 -7.85 -6.55
N ASN A 78 1.11 -7.54 -7.27
CA ASN A 78 1.79 -8.53 -8.11
C ASN A 78 2.68 -9.51 -7.34
N GLN A 79 3.23 -9.14 -6.19
CA GLN A 79 4.16 -9.96 -5.40
C GLN A 79 3.52 -10.59 -4.16
N ILE A 80 2.23 -10.33 -3.90
CA ILE A 80 1.56 -10.93 -2.75
C ILE A 80 1.41 -12.44 -2.98
N GLN A 81 2.04 -13.24 -2.13
CA GLN A 81 2.00 -14.71 -2.23
C GLN A 81 0.81 -15.30 -1.49
N ARG A 82 0.39 -14.64 -0.40
CA ARG A 82 -0.71 -15.08 0.47
C ARG A 82 -1.63 -13.90 0.78
N VAL A 83 -2.90 -14.08 0.49
CA VAL A 83 -3.97 -13.20 0.94
C VAL A 83 -4.56 -13.79 2.21
N GLN A 84 -4.74 -12.98 3.25
CA GLN A 84 -5.34 -13.45 4.50
C GLN A 84 -6.82 -13.75 4.30
N GLN A 85 -7.36 -14.63 5.13
CA GLN A 85 -8.80 -14.89 5.15
C GLN A 85 -9.56 -13.59 5.45
N ASN A 86 -10.64 -13.33 4.71
CA ASN A 86 -11.47 -12.13 4.78
C ASN A 86 -10.75 -10.81 4.47
N GLN A 87 -9.51 -10.82 3.97
CA GLN A 87 -8.70 -9.61 3.78
C GLN A 87 -9.39 -8.53 2.94
N PHE A 88 -10.19 -8.94 1.94
CA PHE A 88 -10.94 -8.06 1.05
C PHE A 88 -12.45 -8.32 1.12
N LYS A 89 -12.93 -8.95 2.19
CA LYS A 89 -14.36 -9.17 2.38
C LYS A 89 -15.10 -7.83 2.43
N ASN A 90 -16.29 -7.76 1.81
CA ASN A 90 -17.14 -6.56 1.76
C ASN A 90 -16.50 -5.35 1.06
N PHE A 91 -15.56 -5.55 0.13
CA PHE A 91 -15.08 -4.47 -0.73
C PHE A 91 -16.13 -4.16 -1.81
N TYR A 92 -17.24 -3.54 -1.40
CA TYR A 92 -18.44 -3.39 -2.22
C TYR A 92 -18.23 -2.59 -3.50
N LEU A 93 -17.19 -1.73 -3.55
CA LEU A 93 -16.88 -0.90 -4.72
C LEU A 93 -15.77 -1.47 -5.60
N LEU A 94 -15.15 -2.57 -5.20
CA LEU A 94 -14.04 -3.19 -5.93
C LEU A 94 -14.57 -3.77 -7.23
N THR A 95 -14.05 -3.33 -8.37
CA THR A 95 -14.44 -3.79 -9.71
C THR A 95 -13.34 -4.60 -10.39
N TYR A 96 -12.09 -4.41 -10.01
CA TYR A 96 -10.93 -5.04 -10.65
C TYR A 96 -9.89 -5.49 -9.62
N VAL A 97 -9.45 -6.74 -9.76
CA VAL A 97 -8.38 -7.36 -8.96
C VAL A 97 -7.34 -8.00 -9.87
N GLU A 98 -6.07 -7.77 -9.56
CA GLU A 98 -4.93 -8.45 -10.20
C GLU A 98 -3.92 -8.90 -9.14
N LEU A 99 -3.74 -10.22 -9.02
CA LEU A 99 -2.80 -10.88 -8.09
C LEU A 99 -1.90 -11.87 -8.85
N ASN A 100 -0.80 -11.37 -9.41
CA ASN A 100 0.02 -12.16 -10.35
C ASN A 100 0.85 -13.29 -9.71
N ASN A 101 1.15 -13.22 -8.40
CA ASN A 101 1.98 -14.23 -7.71
C ASN A 101 1.29 -14.94 -6.54
N THR A 102 -0.01 -14.72 -6.34
CA THR A 102 -0.77 -15.45 -5.32
C THR A 102 -0.96 -16.91 -5.75
N ILE A 103 -0.80 -17.83 -4.80
CA ILE A 103 -0.88 -19.29 -5.07
C ILE A 103 -2.24 -19.86 -4.64
N THR A 104 -2.82 -19.36 -3.55
CA THR A 104 -4.09 -19.85 -3.00
C THR A 104 -4.98 -18.70 -2.55
N LEU A 105 -6.30 -18.90 -2.69
CA LEU A 105 -7.32 -17.99 -2.18
C LEU A 105 -8.31 -18.76 -1.29
N TYR A 106 -8.52 -18.25 -0.08
CA TYR A 106 -9.44 -18.82 0.89
C TYR A 106 -10.28 -17.72 1.53
N ASN A 107 -11.57 -17.65 1.15
CA ASN A 107 -12.53 -16.67 1.64
C ASN A 107 -11.98 -15.23 1.61
N CYS A 108 -11.41 -14.81 0.48
CA CYS A 108 -10.69 -13.53 0.38
C CYS A 108 -11.57 -12.36 -0.06
N PHE A 109 -12.51 -12.58 -0.98
CA PHE A 109 -13.31 -11.56 -1.67
C PHE A 109 -14.83 -11.77 -1.50
N ASP A 110 -15.24 -12.41 -0.40
CA ASP A 110 -16.66 -12.60 -0.08
C ASP A 110 -17.41 -11.25 -0.06
N GLN A 111 -18.60 -11.21 -0.66
CA GLN A 111 -19.47 -10.04 -0.79
C GLN A 111 -18.83 -8.83 -1.48
N CYS A 112 -17.89 -9.04 -2.41
CA CYS A 112 -17.42 -7.99 -3.33
C CYS A 112 -18.42 -7.80 -4.48
N ILE A 113 -19.59 -7.23 -4.16
CA ILE A 113 -20.76 -7.21 -5.06
C ILE A 113 -20.49 -6.58 -6.43
N SER A 114 -19.63 -5.55 -6.52
CA SER A 114 -19.29 -4.88 -7.78
C SER A 114 -18.06 -5.47 -8.51
N LEU A 115 -17.51 -6.58 -8.03
CA LEU A 115 -16.30 -7.18 -8.61
C LEU A 115 -16.60 -7.74 -9.98
N GLN A 116 -15.96 -7.22 -11.02
CA GLN A 116 -16.23 -7.57 -12.41
C GLN A 116 -15.10 -8.39 -13.04
N THR A 117 -13.85 -8.09 -12.70
CA THR A 117 -12.68 -8.71 -13.33
C THR A 117 -11.65 -9.13 -12.31
N VAL A 118 -11.22 -10.39 -12.41
CA VAL A 118 -10.22 -11.00 -11.54
C VAL A 118 -9.12 -11.63 -12.39
N ILE A 119 -7.88 -11.20 -12.20
CA ILE A 119 -6.69 -11.71 -12.88
C ILE A 119 -5.77 -12.37 -11.86
N ILE A 120 -5.72 -13.70 -11.86
CA ILE A 120 -5.03 -14.55 -10.87
C ILE A 120 -4.30 -15.73 -11.54
N PRO A 121 -3.37 -15.46 -12.46
CA PRO A 121 -2.82 -16.47 -13.38
C PRO A 121 -2.05 -17.62 -12.69
N LYS A 122 -1.58 -17.42 -11.45
CA LYS A 122 -0.81 -18.42 -10.69
C LYS A 122 -1.59 -19.11 -9.57
N VAL A 123 -2.84 -18.70 -9.32
CA VAL A 123 -3.64 -19.34 -8.27
C VAL A 123 -3.97 -20.77 -8.69
N GLN A 124 -3.71 -21.72 -7.81
CA GLN A 124 -3.94 -23.16 -8.00
C GLN A 124 -5.20 -23.63 -7.26
N ASP A 125 -5.53 -23.01 -6.14
CA ASP A 125 -6.66 -23.37 -5.29
C ASP A 125 -7.49 -22.13 -4.95
N ILE A 126 -8.81 -22.22 -5.18
CA ILE A 126 -9.78 -21.20 -4.76
C ILE A 126 -10.86 -21.90 -3.94
N CYS A 127 -11.09 -21.40 -2.72
CA CYS A 127 -12.14 -21.88 -1.84
C CYS A 127 -12.91 -20.70 -1.24
N LEU A 128 -14.25 -20.72 -1.32
CA LEU A 128 -15.18 -19.74 -0.73
C LEU A 128 -14.85 -18.26 -1.05
N SER A 129 -14.08 -17.97 -2.10
CA SER A 129 -13.42 -16.67 -2.20
C SER A 129 -14.22 -15.60 -2.91
N PHE A 130 -15.17 -15.95 -3.77
CA PHE A 130 -15.97 -15.00 -4.57
C PHE A 130 -17.48 -15.19 -4.35
N SER A 131 -17.85 -15.69 -3.17
CA SER A 131 -19.24 -15.78 -2.73
C SER A 131 -19.87 -14.38 -2.72
N GLY A 132 -21.08 -14.23 -3.28
CA GLY A 132 -21.79 -12.94 -3.37
C GLY A 132 -21.16 -11.91 -4.33
N CYS A 133 -20.25 -12.30 -5.22
CA CYS A 133 -19.73 -11.44 -6.27
C CYS A 133 -20.70 -11.37 -7.45
N ILE A 134 -21.81 -10.64 -7.28
CA ILE A 134 -22.96 -10.65 -8.20
C ILE A 134 -22.64 -10.07 -9.59
N ASP A 135 -21.76 -9.06 -9.68
CA ASP A 135 -21.38 -8.39 -10.95
C ASP A 135 -20.19 -9.06 -11.67
N LEU A 136 -19.77 -10.25 -11.24
CA LEU A 136 -18.58 -10.91 -11.79
C LEU A 136 -18.78 -11.22 -13.27
N LYS A 137 -17.81 -10.85 -14.10
CA LYS A 137 -17.88 -11.03 -15.57
C LYS A 137 -16.75 -11.89 -16.10
N TYR A 138 -15.55 -11.76 -15.53
CA TYR A 138 -14.37 -12.45 -16.04
C TYR A 138 -13.38 -12.84 -14.93
N VAL A 139 -12.89 -14.07 -15.01
CA VAL A 139 -11.81 -14.60 -14.18
C VAL A 139 -10.74 -15.22 -15.07
N ASP A 140 -9.52 -14.69 -15.03
CA ASP A 140 -8.32 -15.35 -15.56
C ASP A 140 -7.63 -16.12 -14.43
N ALA A 141 -7.74 -17.44 -14.45
CA ALA A 141 -7.13 -18.34 -13.49
C ALA A 141 -6.35 -19.45 -14.23
N ALA A 142 -5.41 -19.05 -15.07
CA ALA A 142 -4.62 -19.93 -15.95
C ALA A 142 -4.00 -21.18 -15.27
N SER A 143 -3.69 -21.11 -13.98
CA SER A 143 -3.09 -22.21 -13.22
C SER A 143 -4.04 -22.94 -12.28
N LEU A 144 -5.33 -22.63 -12.30
CA LEU A 144 -6.32 -23.18 -11.38
C LEU A 144 -6.45 -24.70 -11.53
N ILE A 145 -6.30 -25.41 -10.42
CA ILE A 145 -6.42 -26.87 -10.33
C ILE A 145 -7.63 -27.24 -9.48
N ASN A 146 -7.84 -26.51 -8.38
CA ASN A 146 -8.89 -26.77 -7.39
C ASN A 146 -9.85 -25.60 -7.19
N LEU A 147 -11.14 -25.90 -7.23
CA LEU A 147 -12.22 -24.96 -6.97
C LEU A 147 -13.27 -25.56 -6.04
N ASP A 148 -13.61 -24.85 -4.97
CA ASP A 148 -14.60 -25.28 -3.99
C ASP A 148 -15.50 -24.12 -3.55
N ASP A 149 -16.81 -24.25 -3.79
CA ASP A 149 -17.89 -23.32 -3.40
C ASP A 149 -17.56 -21.82 -3.51
N SER A 150 -16.78 -21.47 -4.52
CA SER A 150 -16.17 -20.14 -4.57
C SER A 150 -17.01 -19.10 -5.27
N PHE A 151 -18.03 -19.49 -6.03
CA PHE A 151 -18.87 -18.60 -6.83
C PHE A 151 -20.35 -18.72 -6.44
N GLN A 152 -20.61 -19.08 -5.18
CA GLN A 152 -21.97 -19.07 -4.65
C GLN A 152 -22.57 -17.66 -4.81
N ASP A 153 -23.81 -17.57 -5.29
CA ASP A 153 -24.52 -16.31 -5.54
C ASP A 153 -23.83 -15.37 -6.56
N ALA A 154 -22.92 -15.88 -7.39
CA ALA A 154 -22.56 -15.20 -8.63
C ALA A 154 -23.75 -15.32 -9.60
N MET A 155 -24.67 -14.36 -9.50
CA MET A 155 -25.99 -14.42 -10.14
C MET A 155 -25.94 -14.12 -11.65
N GLU A 156 -24.94 -13.35 -12.11
CA GLU A 156 -24.76 -13.04 -13.52
C GLU A 156 -23.97 -14.11 -14.27
N GLN A 157 -24.13 -14.11 -15.60
CA GLN A 157 -23.34 -14.95 -16.49
C GLN A 157 -21.89 -14.44 -16.52
N PHE A 158 -20.94 -15.28 -16.15
CA PHE A 158 -19.53 -14.91 -16.15
C PHE A 158 -18.65 -15.90 -16.92
N GLN A 159 -17.45 -15.45 -17.23
CA GLN A 159 -16.46 -16.20 -17.98
C GLN A 159 -15.29 -16.55 -17.08
N ILE A 160 -14.81 -17.78 -17.16
CA ILE A 160 -13.58 -18.21 -16.49
C ILE A 160 -12.62 -18.86 -17.49
N TYR A 161 -11.38 -18.40 -17.50
CA TYR A 161 -10.26 -19.05 -18.16
C TYR A 161 -9.50 -19.88 -17.13
N ALA A 162 -9.65 -21.21 -17.18
CA ALA A 162 -9.04 -22.14 -16.24
C ALA A 162 -8.69 -23.47 -16.95
N PRO A 163 -7.63 -23.48 -17.78
CA PRO A 163 -7.29 -24.62 -18.65
C PRO A 163 -6.78 -25.86 -17.90
N LYS A 164 -6.36 -25.70 -16.64
CA LYS A 164 -5.86 -26.80 -15.81
C LYS A 164 -6.91 -27.35 -14.84
N LEU A 165 -8.12 -26.79 -14.85
CA LEU A 165 -9.18 -27.19 -13.93
C LEU A 165 -9.65 -28.61 -14.27
N GLN A 166 -9.62 -29.51 -13.29
CA GLN A 166 -9.95 -30.91 -13.52
C GLN A 166 -11.44 -31.10 -13.88
N THR A 167 -11.73 -32.10 -14.70
CA THR A 167 -13.08 -32.38 -15.23
C THR A 167 -14.15 -32.59 -14.14
N LEU A 168 -13.80 -33.12 -12.97
CA LEU A 168 -14.76 -33.31 -11.88
C LEU A 168 -15.21 -31.97 -11.27
N GLN A 169 -14.29 -31.01 -11.17
CA GLN A 169 -14.61 -29.67 -10.67
C GLN A 169 -15.33 -28.85 -11.72
N LEU A 170 -15.01 -29.07 -13.00
CA LEU A 170 -15.78 -28.55 -14.12
C LEU A 170 -17.25 -28.97 -14.01
N LYS A 171 -17.51 -30.26 -13.72
CA LYS A 171 -18.86 -30.78 -13.51
C LYS A 171 -19.55 -30.15 -12.30
N LYS A 172 -18.86 -29.97 -11.18
CA LYS A 172 -19.42 -29.29 -9.99
C LYS A 172 -19.81 -27.83 -10.31
N LEU A 173 -18.96 -27.10 -11.02
CA LEU A 173 -19.22 -25.71 -11.41
C LEU A 173 -20.42 -25.64 -12.38
N LEU A 174 -20.50 -26.53 -13.35
CA LEU A 174 -21.65 -26.65 -14.26
C LEU A 174 -22.95 -27.08 -13.54
N GLN A 175 -22.85 -27.88 -12.48
CA GLN A 175 -24.01 -28.28 -11.68
C GLN A 175 -24.54 -27.13 -10.82
N GLN A 176 -23.65 -26.34 -10.20
CA GLN A 176 -24.02 -25.10 -9.49
C GLN A 176 -24.73 -24.09 -10.41
N GLN A 177 -24.34 -24.02 -11.69
CA GLN A 177 -25.01 -23.17 -12.69
C GLN A 177 -26.49 -23.57 -12.90
N PHE A 178 -26.77 -24.87 -12.98
CA PHE A 178 -28.12 -25.38 -13.23
C PHE A 178 -29.07 -25.03 -12.07
N GLU A 179 -28.56 -25.05 -10.84
CA GLU A 179 -29.33 -24.72 -9.64
C GLU A 179 -29.57 -23.21 -9.49
N LEU A 180 -28.64 -22.37 -9.98
CA LEU A 180 -28.71 -20.91 -9.86
C LEU A 180 -29.34 -20.19 -11.08
N ASN A 181 -29.67 -20.94 -12.15
CA ASN A 181 -30.13 -20.37 -13.43
C ASN A 181 -29.12 -19.38 -14.06
N SER A 182 -27.85 -19.47 -13.68
CA SER A 182 -26.73 -18.67 -14.19
C SER A 182 -26.01 -19.42 -15.33
N LYS A 183 -25.37 -18.70 -16.27
CA LYS A 183 -24.55 -19.33 -17.34
C LYS A 183 -23.09 -18.97 -17.11
N VAL A 184 -22.26 -19.94 -16.76
CA VAL A 184 -20.80 -19.71 -16.68
C VAL A 184 -20.12 -20.37 -17.88
N HIS A 185 -19.43 -19.55 -18.67
CA HIS A 185 -18.69 -20.00 -19.84
C HIS A 185 -17.23 -20.24 -19.48
N ILE A 186 -16.77 -21.48 -19.63
CA ILE A 186 -15.42 -21.89 -19.29
C ILE A 186 -14.62 -22.06 -20.57
N PHE A 187 -13.52 -21.32 -20.69
CA PHE A 187 -12.64 -21.40 -21.86
C PHE A 187 -11.37 -22.18 -21.50
N GLN A 188 -11.00 -23.09 -22.40
CA GLN A 188 -9.74 -23.84 -22.32
C GLN A 188 -8.60 -23.13 -23.09
N GLU A 189 -8.94 -22.16 -23.95
CA GLU A 189 -8.01 -21.30 -24.66
C GLU A 189 -8.19 -19.85 -24.20
N GLN A 190 -7.10 -19.08 -24.13
CA GLN A 190 -7.22 -17.67 -23.71
C GLN A 190 -8.06 -16.90 -24.72
N PRO A 191 -9.19 -16.31 -24.30
CA PRO A 191 -9.97 -15.49 -25.20
C PRO A 191 -9.14 -14.26 -25.60
N LYS A 192 -9.11 -13.95 -26.90
CA LYS A 192 -8.45 -12.76 -27.46
C LYS A 192 -9.25 -11.49 -27.11
N PHE A 193 -9.37 -11.15 -25.84
CA PHE A 193 -10.00 -9.89 -25.46
C PHE A 193 -9.03 -8.73 -25.69
N LYS A 194 -9.47 -7.71 -26.43
CA LYS A 194 -8.92 -6.37 -26.29
C LYS A 194 -9.25 -5.93 -24.87
N ALA A 195 -8.24 -5.49 -24.12
CA ALA A 195 -8.39 -4.95 -22.77
C ALA A 195 -9.69 -4.13 -22.68
N VAL A 196 -10.55 -4.48 -21.71
CA VAL A 196 -11.74 -3.71 -21.39
C VAL A 196 -11.33 -2.24 -21.34
N GLN A 197 -11.97 -1.38 -22.14
CA GLN A 197 -11.65 0.04 -22.16
C GLN A 197 -11.86 0.58 -20.74
N ILE A 198 -10.73 0.81 -20.08
CA ILE A 198 -10.66 1.37 -18.74
C ILE A 198 -11.18 2.81 -18.87
N PRO A 199 -12.20 3.22 -18.08
CA PRO A 199 -12.63 4.61 -18.07
C PRO A 199 -11.44 5.50 -17.77
N GLN A 200 -11.13 6.42 -18.69
CA GLN A 200 -10.05 7.38 -18.51
C GLN A 200 -10.33 8.26 -17.27
N PRO A 201 -9.32 8.55 -16.43
CA PRO A 201 -9.51 9.42 -15.28
C PRO A 201 -9.95 10.81 -15.73
N ILE A 202 -11.07 11.26 -15.18
CA ILE A 202 -11.58 12.62 -15.34
C ILE A 202 -10.72 13.51 -14.44
N SER A 203 -10.03 14.49 -15.06
CA SER A 203 -9.08 15.49 -14.53
C SER A 203 -7.71 14.95 -14.07
N GLU A 204 -6.62 15.60 -14.50
CA GLU A 204 -5.26 15.37 -13.98
C GLU A 204 -5.23 15.61 -12.47
N PRO A 205 -4.93 14.57 -11.66
CA PRO A 205 -4.85 14.72 -10.21
C PRO A 205 -3.53 15.37 -9.80
N GLU A 206 -3.54 16.05 -8.67
CA GLU A 206 -2.32 16.54 -8.04
C GLU A 206 -1.49 15.35 -7.53
N ILE A 207 -0.18 15.36 -7.76
CA ILE A 207 0.71 14.24 -7.43
C ILE A 207 1.55 14.63 -6.22
N ILE A 208 1.36 13.92 -5.11
CA ILE A 208 2.26 13.99 -3.96
C ILE A 208 3.30 12.87 -4.10
N ASN A 209 4.55 13.25 -4.38
CA ASN A 209 5.67 12.32 -4.38
C ASN A 209 6.32 12.29 -2.99
N VAL A 210 6.11 11.19 -2.28
CA VAL A 210 6.62 10.99 -0.92
C VAL A 210 8.14 11.02 -0.90
N ASP A 211 8.83 10.64 -1.97
CA ASP A 211 10.29 10.71 -2.02
C ASP A 211 10.83 12.15 -2.07
N ASP A 212 10.09 13.08 -2.67
CA ASP A 212 10.48 14.49 -2.70
C ASP A 212 10.27 15.12 -1.31
N GLN A 213 9.24 14.70 -0.59
CA GLN A 213 9.05 15.05 0.82
C GLN A 213 10.15 14.43 1.70
N ILE A 214 10.56 13.17 1.45
CA ILE A 214 11.71 12.54 2.12
C ILE A 214 12.99 13.34 1.83
N ARG A 215 13.25 13.75 0.59
CA ARG A 215 14.42 14.56 0.24
C ARG A 215 14.40 15.91 0.95
N SER A 216 13.26 16.60 0.97
CA SER A 216 13.07 17.86 1.69
C SER A 216 13.30 17.69 3.21
N ASN A 217 12.77 16.61 3.79
CA ASN A 217 12.93 16.31 5.21
C ASN A 217 14.35 15.88 5.56
N ILE A 218 15.03 15.09 4.73
CA ILE A 218 16.45 14.75 4.88
C ILE A 218 17.29 16.01 4.79
N GLN A 219 17.01 16.90 3.84
CA GLN A 219 17.72 18.17 3.69
C GLN A 219 17.50 19.08 4.91
N THR A 220 16.27 19.14 5.43
CA THR A 220 15.94 19.87 6.66
C THR A 220 16.64 19.28 7.88
N CYS A 221 16.69 17.94 8.01
CA CYS A 221 17.42 17.25 9.08
C CYS A 221 18.94 17.44 8.96
N ASN A 222 19.51 17.41 7.75
CA ASN A 222 20.91 17.70 7.51
C ASN A 222 21.26 19.14 7.89
N ASN A 223 20.39 20.10 7.57
CA ASN A 223 20.55 21.49 7.96
C ASN A 223 20.50 21.67 9.49
N LYS A 224 19.55 21.01 10.17
CA LYS A 224 19.48 21.01 11.65
C LYS A 224 20.71 20.35 12.29
N ASN A 225 21.20 19.25 11.72
CA ASN A 225 22.42 18.59 12.17
C ASN A 225 23.65 19.47 11.97
N HIS A 226 23.76 20.16 10.83
CA HIS A 226 24.84 21.11 10.59
C HIS A 226 24.79 22.27 11.60
N GLN A 227 23.61 22.84 11.86
CA GLN A 227 23.43 23.86 12.89
C GLN A 227 23.87 23.35 14.27
N LEU A 228 23.49 22.13 14.65
CA LEU A 228 23.89 21.52 15.92
C LEU A 228 25.41 21.32 16.04
N GLN A 229 26.09 20.94 14.95
CA GLN A 229 27.56 20.84 14.93
C GLN A 229 28.23 22.22 15.05
N THR A 230 27.68 23.25 14.42
CA THR A 230 28.15 24.64 14.58
C THR A 230 28.00 25.10 16.04
N LEU A 231 26.86 24.85 16.66
CA LEU A 231 26.61 25.16 18.08
C LEU A 231 27.59 24.42 19.01
N LYS A 232 27.83 23.11 18.80
CA LYS A 232 28.82 22.35 19.58
C LYS A 232 30.23 22.93 19.46
N THR A 233 30.61 23.37 18.27
CA THR A 233 31.91 24.00 18.01
C THR A 233 32.02 25.34 18.73
N GLN A 234 30.97 26.16 18.71
CA GLN A 234 30.91 27.43 19.44
C GLN A 234 31.02 27.20 20.95
N THR A 235 30.32 26.21 21.51
CA THR A 235 30.39 25.87 22.94
C THR A 235 31.80 25.41 23.34
N LYS A 236 32.46 24.60 22.51
CA LYS A 236 33.85 24.18 22.74
C LYS A 236 34.81 25.37 22.75
N ASN A 237 34.64 26.31 21.82
CA ASN A 237 35.43 27.55 21.79
C ASN A 237 35.19 28.40 23.04
N VAL A 238 33.95 28.55 23.49
CA VAL A 238 33.63 29.27 24.74
C VAL A 238 34.29 28.59 25.94
N SER A 239 34.19 27.27 26.05
CA SER A 239 34.83 26.50 27.13
C SER A 239 36.35 26.71 27.17
N SER A 240 37.03 26.69 26.02
CA SER A 240 38.48 26.94 25.94
C SER A 240 38.87 28.35 26.41
N ARG A 241 38.06 29.36 26.08
CA ARG A 241 38.27 30.75 26.52
C ARG A 241 38.06 30.90 28.03
N VAL A 242 37.06 30.22 28.59
CA VAL A 242 36.83 30.20 30.05
C VAL A 242 38.01 29.58 30.77
N SER A 243 38.55 28.46 30.28
CA SER A 243 39.74 27.84 30.87
C SER A 243 40.96 28.75 30.80
N ALA A 244 41.19 29.44 29.69
CA ALA A 244 42.29 30.40 29.55
C ALA A 244 42.15 31.59 30.52
N ILE A 245 40.93 32.10 30.73
CA ILE A 245 40.66 33.16 31.70
C ILE A 245 40.93 32.65 33.14
N GLN A 246 40.50 31.43 33.46
CA GLN A 246 40.74 30.82 34.77
C GLN A 246 42.25 30.65 35.05
N GLU A 247 43.02 30.21 34.05
CA GLU A 247 44.47 30.09 34.15
C GLU A 247 45.14 31.46 34.35
N ASN A 248 44.72 32.48 33.60
CA ASN A 248 45.24 33.83 33.75
C ASN A 248 44.90 34.44 35.12
N LEU A 249 43.69 34.20 35.64
CA LEU A 249 43.30 34.61 36.99
C LEU A 249 44.14 33.89 38.07
N ALA A 250 44.46 32.61 37.88
CA ALA A 250 45.35 31.88 38.79
C ALA A 250 46.77 32.47 38.79
N LYS A 251 47.32 32.79 37.61
CA LYS A 251 48.64 33.46 37.48
C LYS A 251 48.65 34.83 38.14
N LEU A 252 47.60 35.64 37.96
CA LEU A 252 47.46 36.95 38.61
C LEU A 252 47.38 36.85 40.14
N LYS A 253 46.66 35.87 40.68
CA LYS A 253 46.61 35.62 42.13
C LYS A 253 47.97 35.24 42.71
N ILE A 254 48.79 34.49 41.96
CA ILE A 254 50.15 34.15 42.37
C ILE A 254 51.02 35.42 42.41
N LEU A 255 50.95 36.30 41.41
CA LEU A 255 51.71 37.55 41.42
C LEU A 255 51.35 38.46 42.59
N ILE A 256 50.05 38.63 42.89
CA ILE A 256 49.60 39.49 43.99
C ILE A 256 50.07 38.93 45.36
N ASN A 257 50.16 37.61 45.52
CA ASN A 257 50.68 37.00 46.75
C ASN A 257 52.20 37.08 46.90
N VAL A 258 52.95 37.38 45.84
CA VAL A 258 54.41 37.59 45.89
C VAL A 258 54.76 39.03 46.32
N ASP A 259 53.88 40.01 46.09
CA ASP A 259 54.13 41.43 46.41
C ASP A 259 53.74 41.86 47.84
N PHE A 260 53.15 40.99 48.68
CA PHE A 260 52.78 41.30 50.08
C PHE A 260 53.65 40.61 51.15
N GLY A 261 54.82 40.10 50.77
CA GLY A 261 55.85 39.68 51.72
C GLY A 261 56.64 40.87 52.27
N TYR A 262 56.00 41.74 53.06
CA TYR A 262 56.74 42.61 53.98
C TYR A 262 57.03 41.81 55.26
N GLU A 263 58.32 41.59 55.51
CA GLU A 263 58.89 41.31 56.84
C GLU A 263 58.47 42.38 57.86
#